data_AF-A0A2E4ESU9-F1
#
_entry.id   AF-A0A2E4ESU9-F1
#
_cell.length_a   1.000
_cell.length_b   1.000
_cell.length_c   1.000
_cell.angle_alpha   90.00
_cell.angle_beta   90.00
_cell.angle_gamma   90.00
#
_symmetry.space_group_name_H-M   'P 1'
#
loop_
_entity.id
_entity.type
_entity.pdbx_description
1 polymer ?
#
loop_
_entity_poly.entity_id
_entity_poly.type
_entity_poly.pdbx_seq_one_letter_code
_entity_poly.pdbx_strand_id
1 'polypeptide(L)'
;MKNIYTWAAHPATRNLTVADMQAQKGGKQWVEVTANTEDEAAAAEAAGVDLIICHAASVEEVRAGSKNLFLTASLVLQAFVTEEDILRGAFEALTKGADAVMTPRSMKVVKMLASEDVPVRG
;
A
#
# COMPACT_ATOMS: atom_id res chain seq x y z
N MET A 1 -0.77 13.16 -12.61
CA MET A 1 -0.06 12.35 -11.61
C MET A 1 0.56 13.25 -10.56
N LYS A 2 0.84 12.73 -9.37
CA LYS A 2 1.40 13.44 -8.23
C LYS A 2 2.88 13.10 -8.12
N ASN A 3 3.72 14.11 -7.92
CA ASN A 3 5.13 13.91 -7.59
C ASN A 3 5.25 13.71 -6.09
N ILE A 4 5.89 12.62 -5.67
CA ILE A 4 6.07 12.25 -4.27
C ILE A 4 7.52 11.80 -4.02
N TYR A 5 7.86 11.68 -2.75
CA TYR A 5 8.98 10.85 -2.31
C TYR A 5 8.42 9.54 -1.74
N THR A 6 9.03 8.41 -2.09
CA THR A 6 8.73 7.12 -1.45
C THR A 6 9.21 7.13 0.01
N TRP A 7 8.82 6.11 0.78
CA TRP A 7 9.32 5.93 2.14
C TRP A 7 10.85 5.89 2.23
N ALA A 8 11.51 5.32 1.22
CA ALA A 8 12.97 5.29 1.09
C ALA A 8 13.58 6.60 0.53
N ALA A 9 12.83 7.70 0.52
CA ALA A 9 13.24 9.02 0.04
C ALA A 9 13.66 9.06 -1.45
N HIS A 10 13.09 8.19 -2.29
CA HIS A 10 13.30 8.24 -3.74
C HIS A 10 12.19 9.03 -4.44
N PRO A 11 12.50 9.90 -5.42
CA PRO A 11 11.49 10.54 -6.23
C PRO A 11 10.62 9.51 -6.97
N ALA A 12 9.31 9.72 -6.97
CA ALA A 12 8.36 8.86 -7.68
C ALA A 12 7.11 9.61 -8.12
N THR A 13 6.33 8.97 -8.99
CA THR A 13 5.00 9.45 -9.42
C THR A 13 3.92 8.48 -8.95
N ARG A 14 2.80 9.03 -8.46
CA ARG A 14 1.59 8.26 -8.15
C ARG A 14 0.35 8.82 -8.79
N ASN A 15 -0.64 7.98 -9.04
CA ASN A 15 -1.96 8.40 -9.45
C ASN A 15 -2.70 9.11 -8.29
N LEU A 16 -2.52 8.64 -7.06
CA LEU A 16 -3.20 9.09 -5.85
C LEU A 16 -2.24 9.19 -4.65
N THR A 17 -2.67 9.93 -3.63
CA THR A 17 -2.08 9.98 -2.30
C THR A 17 -3.15 9.79 -1.23
N VAL A 18 -2.74 9.57 0.03
CA VAL A 18 -3.68 9.54 1.16
C VAL A 18 -4.47 10.85 1.28
N ALA A 19 -3.82 12.00 1.02
CA ALA A 19 -4.48 13.29 1.03
C ALA A 19 -5.58 13.40 -0.04
N ASP A 20 -5.34 12.88 -1.25
CA ASP A 20 -6.36 12.82 -2.30
C ASP A 20 -7.57 11.97 -1.88
N MET A 21 -7.31 10.81 -1.27
CA MET A 21 -8.36 9.92 -0.76
C MET A 21 -9.18 10.57 0.35
N GLN A 22 -8.53 11.30 1.27
CA GLN A 22 -9.21 12.05 2.33
C GLN A 22 -10.09 13.17 1.76
N ALA A 23 -9.57 13.92 0.78
CA ALA A 23 -10.31 15.01 0.14
C ALA A 23 -11.56 14.56 -0.63
N GLN A 24 -11.58 13.30 -1.10
CA GLN A 24 -12.69 12.72 -1.86
C GLN A 24 -13.58 11.77 -1.05
N LYS A 25 -13.38 11.69 0.27
CA LYS A 25 -14.14 10.80 1.14
C LYS A 25 -15.64 11.12 1.06
N GLY A 26 -16.44 10.12 0.66
CA GLY A 26 -17.88 10.26 0.46
C GLY A 26 -18.31 10.86 -0.88
N GLY A 27 -17.37 11.36 -1.70
CA GLY A 27 -17.64 11.95 -3.02
C GLY A 27 -17.30 11.03 -4.20
N LYS A 28 -16.37 10.09 -4.03
CA LYS A 28 -15.99 9.12 -5.06
C LYS A 28 -15.89 7.71 -4.48
N GLN A 29 -16.37 6.72 -5.24
CA GLN A 29 -16.06 5.32 -5.03
C GLN A 29 -14.81 4.95 -5.83
N TRP A 30 -13.85 4.31 -5.17
CA TRP A 30 -12.59 3.88 -5.76
C TRP A 30 -12.63 2.38 -6.04
N VAL A 31 -12.05 1.95 -7.15
CA VAL A 31 -11.88 0.54 -7.48
C VAL A 31 -10.50 0.08 -7.03
N GLU A 32 -10.47 -0.91 -6.14
CA GLU A 32 -9.25 -1.62 -5.74
C GLU A 32 -9.30 -3.05 -6.22
N VAL A 33 -8.19 -3.55 -6.77
CA VAL A 33 -8.01 -4.95 -7.17
C VAL A 33 -6.78 -5.54 -6.52
N THR A 34 -6.78 -6.86 -6.34
CA THR A 34 -5.60 -7.59 -5.89
C THR A 34 -4.68 -7.88 -7.08
N ALA A 35 -3.39 -7.64 -6.91
CA ALA A 35 -2.34 -8.05 -7.83
C ALA A 35 -1.11 -8.50 -7.02
N ASN A 36 -0.51 -9.63 -7.37
CA ASN A 36 0.67 -10.17 -6.69
C ASN A 36 1.83 -10.46 -7.64
N THR A 37 1.64 -10.27 -8.95
CA THR A 37 2.68 -10.44 -9.96
C THR A 37 2.86 -9.17 -10.79
N GLU A 38 3.98 -9.09 -11.52
CA GLU A 38 4.26 -8.01 -12.46
C GLU A 38 3.16 -7.89 -13.53
N ASP A 39 2.75 -9.00 -14.12
CA ASP A 39 1.72 -9.03 -15.18
C ASP A 39 0.35 -8.57 -14.67
N GLU A 40 -0.06 -9.00 -13.46
CA GLU A 40 -1.31 -8.57 -12.85
C GLU A 40 -1.30 -7.06 -12.56
N ALA A 41 -0.18 -6.53 -12.06
CA ALA A 41 -0.03 -5.11 -11.77
C ALA A 41 -0.06 -4.27 -13.05
N ALA A 42 0.63 -4.71 -14.11
CA ALA A 42 0.61 -4.06 -15.41
C ALA A 42 -0.80 -4.07 -16.03
N ALA A 43 -1.51 -5.19 -15.94
CA ALA A 43 -2.88 -5.31 -16.41
C ALA A 43 -3.84 -4.38 -15.64
N ALA A 44 -3.68 -4.29 -14.31
CA ALA A 44 -4.46 -3.38 -13.48
C ALA A 44 -4.25 -1.91 -13.88
N GLU A 45 -3.01 -1.48 -14.10
CA GLU A 45 -2.69 -0.13 -14.55
C GLU A 45 -3.27 0.16 -15.94
N ALA A 46 -3.13 -0.78 -16.89
CA ALA A 46 -3.70 -0.65 -18.23
C ALA A 46 -5.24 -0.60 -18.23
N ALA A 47 -5.88 -1.30 -17.30
CA ALA A 47 -7.33 -1.27 -17.11
C ALA A 47 -7.84 0.02 -16.47
N GLY A 48 -6.95 0.88 -15.95
CA GLY A 48 -7.31 2.14 -15.34
C GLY A 48 -7.99 2.01 -13.98
N VAL A 49 -7.67 0.96 -13.21
CA VAL A 49 -8.15 0.84 -11.81
C VAL A 49 -7.52 1.94 -10.94
N ASP A 50 -8.16 2.26 -9.81
CA ASP A 50 -7.70 3.35 -8.97
C ASP A 50 -6.57 2.91 -7.99
N LEU A 51 -6.68 1.70 -7.43
CA LEU A 51 -5.82 1.20 -6.35
C LEU A 51 -5.45 -0.26 -6.59
N ILE A 52 -4.29 -0.68 -6.09
CA ILE A 52 -3.89 -2.08 -6.04
C ILE A 52 -3.49 -2.50 -4.62
N ILE A 53 -3.81 -3.74 -4.27
CA ILE A 53 -3.38 -4.38 -3.02
C ILE A 53 -2.62 -5.68 -3.34
N CYS A 54 -1.54 -5.94 -2.64
CA CYS A 54 -0.74 -7.16 -2.79
C CYS A 54 -0.39 -7.78 -1.44
N HIS A 55 0.12 -9.01 -1.43
CA HIS A 55 0.83 -9.53 -0.27
C HIS A 55 2.10 -8.71 -0.01
N ALA A 56 2.47 -8.49 1.26
CA ALA A 56 3.70 -7.76 1.59
C ALA A 56 4.97 -8.36 0.96
N ALA A 57 4.99 -9.67 0.72
CA ALA A 57 6.09 -10.35 0.03
C ALA A 57 6.18 -10.01 -1.48
N SER A 58 5.10 -9.55 -2.09
CA SER A 58 4.99 -9.30 -3.54
C SER A 58 5.22 -7.83 -3.94
N VAL A 59 5.54 -6.95 -2.99
CA VAL A 59 5.61 -5.50 -3.23
C VAL A 59 6.56 -5.15 -4.38
N GLU A 60 7.77 -5.71 -4.39
CA GLU A 60 8.78 -5.40 -5.41
C GLU A 60 8.36 -5.90 -6.80
N GLU A 61 7.81 -7.10 -6.87
CA GLU A 61 7.29 -7.70 -8.10
C GLU A 61 6.13 -6.88 -8.69
N VAL A 62 5.19 -6.48 -7.84
CA VAL A 62 4.06 -5.62 -8.24
C VAL A 62 4.55 -4.23 -8.67
N ARG A 63 5.63 -3.71 -8.06
CA ARG A 63 6.24 -2.44 -8.48
C ARG A 63 7.01 -2.50 -9.79
N ALA A 64 7.46 -3.68 -10.21
CA ALA A 64 8.00 -3.87 -11.54
C ALA A 64 6.90 -3.64 -12.60
N GLY A 65 5.69 -4.15 -12.34
CA GLY A 65 4.55 -4.06 -13.25
C GLY A 65 3.77 -2.75 -13.20
N SER A 66 3.63 -2.14 -12.02
CA SER A 66 3.02 -0.82 -11.87
C SER A 66 3.81 0.13 -10.99
N LYS A 67 4.29 1.21 -11.63
CA LYS A 67 5.06 2.27 -10.96
C LYS A 67 4.17 3.37 -10.38
N ASN A 68 2.91 3.47 -10.80
CA ASN A 68 2.11 4.67 -10.55
C ASN A 68 0.84 4.44 -9.75
N LEU A 69 0.23 3.24 -9.80
CA LEU A 69 -0.95 3.00 -8.98
C LEU A 69 -0.58 3.03 -7.50
N PHE A 70 -1.45 3.58 -6.66
CA PHE A 70 -1.29 3.54 -5.22
C PHE A 70 -1.36 2.09 -4.74
N LEU A 71 -0.30 1.62 -4.08
CA LEU A 71 -0.15 0.23 -3.66
C LEU A 71 -0.28 0.09 -2.16
N THR A 72 -1.16 -0.80 -1.73
CA THR A 72 -1.19 -1.27 -0.34
C THR A 72 -0.58 -2.66 -0.20
N ALA A 73 0.28 -2.85 0.80
CA ALA A 73 0.80 -4.16 1.19
C ALA A 73 -0.04 -4.79 2.30
N SER A 74 -0.53 -6.01 2.11
CA SER A 74 -1.29 -6.77 3.11
C SER A 74 -0.36 -7.56 4.04
N LEU A 75 -0.43 -7.25 5.33
CA LEU A 75 0.25 -7.96 6.41
C LEU A 75 -0.66 -9.08 6.94
N VAL A 76 -0.54 -10.27 6.34
CA VAL A 76 -1.42 -11.42 6.62
C VAL A 76 -1.22 -12.01 8.02
N LEU A 77 -2.33 -12.48 8.63
CA LEU A 77 -2.38 -12.99 10.02
C LEU A 77 -1.34 -14.07 10.33
N GLN A 78 -1.02 -14.91 9.34
CA GLN A 78 -0.20 -16.10 9.54
C GLN A 78 1.30 -15.76 9.53
N ALA A 79 1.67 -14.67 8.87
CA ALA A 79 3.08 -14.27 8.68
C ALA A 79 3.53 -13.21 9.69
N PHE A 80 2.62 -12.36 10.19
CA PHE A 80 2.95 -11.25 11.07
C PHE A 80 2.22 -11.39 12.41
N VAL A 81 2.69 -12.31 13.25
CA VAL A 81 1.95 -12.81 14.43
C VAL A 81 1.94 -11.80 15.57
N THR A 82 3.08 -11.19 15.86
CA THR A 82 3.25 -10.25 16.97
C THR A 82 3.14 -8.78 16.53
N GLU A 83 3.01 -7.86 17.49
CA GLU A 83 3.05 -6.41 17.23
C GLU A 83 4.40 -5.99 16.62
N GLU A 84 5.50 -6.62 17.06
CA GLU A 84 6.83 -6.38 16.53
C GLU A 84 6.96 -6.86 15.08
N ASP A 85 6.42 -8.04 14.76
CA ASP A 85 6.41 -8.55 13.37
C ASP A 85 5.63 -7.61 12.46
N ILE A 86 4.49 -7.09 12.92
CA ILE A 86 3.67 -6.14 12.17
C ILE A 86 4.43 -4.84 11.91
N LEU A 87 5.10 -4.27 12.92
CA LEU A 87 5.87 -3.03 12.75
C LEU A 87 7.03 -3.23 11.78
N ARG A 88 7.80 -4.32 11.95
CA ARG A 88 8.91 -4.68 11.05
C ARG A 88 8.41 -4.89 9.62
N GLY A 89 7.34 -5.66 9.45
CA GLY A 89 6.73 -5.94 8.15
C GLY A 89 6.19 -4.68 7.47
N ALA A 90 5.64 -3.73 8.24
CA ALA A 90 5.16 -2.48 7.70
C ALA A 90 6.31 -1.64 7.13
N PHE A 91 7.38 -1.43 7.90
CA PHE A 91 8.55 -0.68 7.43
C PHE A 91 9.24 -1.35 6.25
N GLU A 92 9.33 -2.69 6.25
CA GLU A 92 9.89 -3.44 5.13
C GLU A 92 9.05 -3.23 3.85
N ALA A 93 7.72 -3.39 3.95
CA ALA A 93 6.83 -3.21 2.81
C ALA A 93 6.86 -1.78 2.25
N LEU A 94 6.87 -0.76 3.10
CA LEU A 94 6.98 0.64 2.69
C LEU A 94 8.33 0.92 2.01
N THR A 95 9.42 0.40 2.58
CA THR A 95 10.77 0.53 1.99
C THR A 95 10.84 -0.11 0.61
N LYS A 96 10.18 -1.27 0.42
CA LYS A 96 10.05 -1.95 -0.87
C LYS A 96 9.14 -1.24 -1.88
N GLY A 97 8.42 -0.20 -1.45
CA GLY A 97 7.68 0.69 -2.33
C GLY A 97 6.16 0.64 -2.17
N ALA A 98 5.62 -0.02 -1.16
CA ALA A 98 4.21 0.16 -0.79
C ALA A 98 3.95 1.62 -0.37
N ASP A 99 2.77 2.15 -0.66
CA ASP A 99 2.36 3.50 -0.25
C ASP A 99 1.53 3.46 1.04
N ALA A 100 0.98 2.29 1.39
CA ALA A 100 0.30 2.00 2.64
C ALA A 100 0.41 0.52 2.99
N VAL A 101 -0.01 0.19 4.21
CA VAL A 101 -0.16 -1.21 4.66
C VAL A 101 -1.61 -1.49 5.08
N MET A 102 -2.02 -2.75 4.97
CA MET A 102 -3.28 -3.25 5.49
C MET A 102 -2.98 -4.33 6.52
N THR A 103 -3.62 -4.27 7.68
CA THR A 103 -3.55 -5.35 8.67
C THR A 103 -4.95 -5.69 9.19
N PRO A 104 -5.33 -6.98 9.24
CA PRO A 104 -6.60 -7.41 9.84
C PRO A 104 -6.51 -7.54 11.38
N ARG A 105 -5.50 -6.90 12.00
CA ARG A 105 -5.29 -6.90 13.45
C ARG A 105 -6.22 -5.90 14.14
N SER A 106 -6.25 -5.95 15.47
CA SER A 106 -7.09 -5.06 16.28
C SER A 106 -6.75 -3.58 16.07
N MET A 107 -7.69 -2.69 16.39
CA MET A 107 -7.47 -1.24 16.37
C MET A 107 -6.31 -0.77 17.26
N LYS A 108 -5.89 -1.58 18.26
CA LYS A 108 -4.66 -1.34 19.03
C LYS A 108 -3.43 -1.33 18.11
N VAL A 109 -3.33 -2.33 17.25
CA VAL A 109 -2.21 -2.48 16.28
C VAL A 109 -2.29 -1.42 15.19
N VAL A 110 -3.50 -1.14 14.69
CA VAL A 110 -3.71 -0.05 13.71
C VAL A 110 -3.27 1.30 14.29
N LYS A 111 -3.63 1.59 15.56
CA LYS A 111 -3.21 2.83 16.23
C LYS A 111 -1.70 2.88 16.45
N MET A 112 -1.07 1.75 16.79
CA MET A 112 0.39 1.66 16.91
C MET A 112 1.07 2.07 15.60
N LEU A 113 0.67 1.46 14.47
CA LEU A 113 1.23 1.80 13.16
C LEU A 113 1.00 3.28 12.80
N ALA A 114 -0.22 3.77 12.95
CA ALA A 114 -0.55 5.16 12.65
C ALA A 114 0.23 6.17 13.52
N SER A 115 0.63 5.79 14.74
CA SER A 115 1.43 6.66 15.63
C SER A 115 2.90 6.77 15.19
N GLU A 116 3.37 5.85 14.35
CA GLU A 116 4.68 5.86 13.70
C GLU A 116 4.61 6.42 12.27
N ASP A 117 3.56 7.19 11.96
CA ASP A 117 3.26 7.79 10.65
C ASP A 117 3.11 6.78 9.50
N VAL A 118 2.89 5.49 9.81
CA VAL A 118 2.60 4.46 8.80
C VAL A 118 1.19 4.66 8.25
N PRO A 119 1.00 4.87 6.93
CA PRO A 119 -0.33 4.87 6.34
C PRO A 119 -0.93 3.47 6.43
N VAL A 120 -1.96 3.31 7.26
CA VAL A 120 -2.52 1.99 7.61
C VAL A 120 -4.02 1.91 7.33
N ARG A 121 -4.44 0.76 6.79
CA ARG A 121 -5.83 0.32 6.69
C ARG A 121 -6.07 -0.83 7.68
N GLY A 122 -7.05 -0.64 8.57
CA GLY A 122 -7.49 -1.63 9.56
C GLY A 122 -8.72 -2.39 9.13
#